data_AF-A0A845TTE5-F1
#
_entry.id   AF-A0A845TTE5-F1
#
_cell.length_a   1.000
_cell.length_b   1.000
_cell.length_c   1.000
_cell.angle_alpha   90.00
_cell.angle_beta   90.00
_cell.angle_gamma   90.00
#
_symmetry.space_group_name_H-M   'P 1'
#
loop_
_entity.id
_entity.type
_entity.pdbx_description
1 polymer ?
#
loop_
_entity_poly.entity_id
_entity_poly.type
_entity_poly.pdbx_seq_one_letter_code
_entity_poly.pdbx_strand_id
1 'polypeptide(L)' 'MKKIVRTGIASVQEQRTRALEIASGVRASTTDEPNVWFPSMSAMARVMADENTALSKIIRQQHPDPVDALVKSVGNPSR' A
#
# COMPACT_ATOMS: atom_id res chain seq x y z
N MET A 1 1.95 -11.06 16.80
CA MET A 1 2.15 -9.67 17.26
C MET A 1 1.41 -8.73 16.32
N LYS A 2 0.55 -7.83 16.82
CA LYS A 2 -0.09 -6.79 15.98
C LYS A 2 0.93 -5.65 15.80
N LYS A 3 1.41 -5.42 14.57
CA LYS A 3 2.30 -4.30 14.25
C LYS A 3 1.44 -3.10 13.89
N ILE A 4 1.55 -2.01 14.65
CA ILE A 4 0.89 -0.75 14.33
C ILE A 4 1.69 -0.08 13.21
N VAL A 5 1.03 0.27 12.12
CA VAL A 5 1.62 0.99 10.99
C VAL A 5 1.05 2.40 11.01
N ARG A 6 1.93 3.42 11.03
CA ARG A 6 1.53 4.83 10.93
C ARG A 6 1.36 5.18 9.46
N THR A 7 0.24 5.78 9.10
CA THR A 7 -0.05 6.20 7.72
C THR A 7 -0.17 7.71 7.63
N GLY A 8 0.20 8.28 6.49
CA GLY A 8 0.19 9.71 6.23
C GLY A 8 -0.35 10.03 4.85
N ILE A 9 -0.87 11.25 4.67
CA ILE A 9 -1.33 11.76 3.38
C ILE A 9 -0.37 12.85 2.92
N ALA A 10 0.15 12.72 1.70
CA ALA A 10 0.98 13.72 1.04
C ALA A 10 0.84 13.55 -0.47
N SER A 11 1.01 14.62 -1.26
CA SER A 11 0.99 14.51 -2.71
C SER A 11 2.11 13.59 -3.23
N VAL A 12 1.94 13.06 -4.45
CA VAL A 12 2.96 12.20 -5.08
C VAL A 12 4.31 12.93 -5.20
N GLN A 13 4.29 14.23 -5.46
CA GLN A 13 5.51 15.04 -5.54
C GLN A 13 6.22 15.12 -4.19
N GLU A 14 5.49 15.43 -3.11
CA GLU A 14 6.08 15.47 -1.77
C GLU A 14 6.63 14.11 -1.34
N GLN A 15 5.92 13.01 -1.65
CA GLN A 15 6.40 11.66 -1.38
C GLN A 15 7.72 11.35 -2.12
N ARG A 16 7.80 11.74 -3.40
CA ARG A 16 9.02 11.57 -4.21
C ARG A 16 10.18 12.39 -3.67
N THR A 17 9.96 13.66 -3.37
CA THR A 17 10.98 14.53 -2.79
C THR A 17 11.52 13.95 -1.49
N ARG A 18 10.63 13.54 -0.57
CA ARG A 18 11.02 12.88 0.69
C ARG A 18 11.87 11.63 0.45
N ALA A 19 11.46 10.76 -0.48
CA ALA A 19 12.20 9.55 -0.80
C ALA A 19 13.62 9.86 -1.31
N LEU A 20 13.76 10.89 -2.15
CA LEU A 20 15.05 11.35 -2.67
C LEU A 20 15.93 11.96 -1.57
N GLU A 21 15.37 12.77 -0.67
CA GLU A 21 16.10 13.35 0.47
C GLU A 21 16.61 12.28 1.44
N ILE A 22 15.81 11.24 1.69
CA ILE A 22 16.20 10.11 2.52
C ILE A 22 17.32 9.31 1.83
N ALA A 23 17.15 8.99 0.55
CA ALA A 23 18.15 8.24 -0.21
C ALA A 23 19.49 8.98 -0.34
N SER A 24 19.45 10.32 -0.41
CA SER A 24 20.64 11.17 -0.49
C SER A 24 21.27 11.51 0.87
N GLY A 25 20.65 11.09 1.98
CA GLY A 25 21.16 11.35 3.33
C GLY A 25 20.94 12.78 3.84
N VAL A 26 20.21 13.62 3.09
CA VAL A 26 19.83 14.99 3.50
C VAL A 26 18.84 14.95 4.68
N ARG A 27 18.03 13.89 4.75
CA ARG A 27 17.01 13.68 5.78
C ARG A 27 17.07 12.24 6.30
N ALA A 28 16.94 12.06 7.60
CA ALA A 28 16.67 10.74 8.19
C ALA A 28 15.16 10.55 8.40
N SER A 29 14.65 9.32 8.20
CA SER A 29 13.29 8.97 8.59
C SER A 29 13.20 8.89 10.11
N THR A 30 12.22 9.57 10.71
CA THR A 30 12.02 9.57 12.17
C THR A 30 10.97 8.55 12.58
N THR A 31 11.02 8.06 13.83
CA THR A 31 10.07 7.06 14.35
C THR A 31 8.62 7.55 14.39
N ASP A 32 8.42 8.86 14.50
CA ASP A 32 7.09 9.47 14.47
C ASP A 32 6.53 9.70 13.07
N GLU A 33 7.36 9.56 12.03
CA GLU A 33 6.92 9.72 10.65
C GLU A 33 6.04 8.53 10.21
N PRO A 34 5.02 8.78 9.37
CA PRO A 34 4.31 7.72 8.69
C PRO A 34 5.23 6.72 7.99
N ASN A 35 4.96 5.43 8.23
CA ASN A 35 5.63 4.33 7.57
C ASN A 35 5.14 4.15 6.12
N VAL A 36 3.89 4.54 5.85
CA VAL A 36 3.27 4.43 4.53
C VAL A 36 2.58 5.75 4.19
N TRP A 37 2.83 6.25 2.98
CA TRP A 37 2.23 7.47 2.47
C TRP A 37 1.20 7.16 1.39
N PHE A 38 0.06 7.84 1.45
CA PHE A 38 -0.98 7.80 0.43
C PHE A 38 -1.11 9.16 -0.26
N PRO A 39 -1.41 9.18 -1.57
CA PRO A 39 -1.59 10.43 -2.32
C PRO A 39 -2.84 11.20 -1.91
N SER A 40 -3.83 10.53 -1.32
CA SER A 40 -5.07 11.12 -0.84
C SER A 40 -5.77 10.22 0.18
N MET A 41 -6.69 10.79 0.95
CA MET A 41 -7.56 10.04 1.87
C MET A 41 -8.38 8.98 1.14
N SER A 42 -8.88 9.30 -0.07
CA SER A 42 -9.66 8.36 -0.89
C SER A 42 -8.83 7.16 -1.34
N ALA A 43 -7.56 7.37 -1.68
CA ALA A 43 -6.66 6.27 -2.04
C ALA A 43 -6.41 5.33 -0.85
N MET A 44 -6.23 5.90 0.35
CA MET A 44 -6.11 5.12 1.59
C MET A 44 -7.39 4.32 1.86
N ALA A 45 -8.55 4.96 1.82
CA ALA A 45 -9.84 4.32 2.05
C ALA A 45 -10.10 3.17 1.08
N ARG A 46 -9.72 3.33 -0.20
CA ARG A 46 -9.88 2.28 -1.20
C ARG A 46 -9.04 1.05 -0.88
N VAL A 47 -7.80 1.20 -0.41
CA VAL A 47 -6.97 0.05 0.01
C VAL A 47 -7.55 -0.65 1.24
N MET A 48 -8.15 0.12 2.15
CA MET A 48 -8.80 -0.41 3.36
C MET A 48 -10.18 -1.02 3.12
N ALA A 49 -10.79 -0.80 1.95
CA ALA A 49 -12.06 -1.41 1.60
C ALA A 49 -11.98 -2.93 1.70
N ASP A 50 -13.06 -3.56 2.19
CA ASP A 50 -13.10 -4.98 2.50
C ASP A 50 -12.73 -5.86 1.29
N GLU A 51 -13.18 -5.47 0.10
CA GLU A 51 -12.87 -6.15 -1.16
C GLU A 51 -11.36 -6.20 -1.45
N ASN A 52 -10.67 -5.06 -1.32
CA ASN A 52 -9.23 -4.97 -1.58
C ASN A 52 -8.39 -5.63 -0.48
N THR A 53 -8.88 -5.60 0.76
CA THR A 53 -8.25 -6.30 1.88
C THR A 53 -8.39 -7.83 1.72
N ALA A 54 -9.57 -8.31 1.29
CA ALA A 54 -9.82 -9.71 0.98
C ALA A 54 -8.95 -10.19 -0.19
N LEU A 55 -8.87 -9.38 -1.26
CA LEU A 55 -8.01 -9.67 -2.40
C LEU A 55 -6.53 -9.74 -2.01
N SER A 56 -6.05 -8.78 -1.22
CA SER A 56 -4.67 -8.77 -0.72
C SER A 56 -4.35 -10.02 0.12
N LYS A 57 -5.34 -10.52 0.87
CA LYS A 57 -5.20 -11.77 1.64
C LYS A 57 -5.09 -12.98 0.71
N ILE A 58 -5.88 -13.05 -0.36
CA ILE A 58 -5.80 -14.12 -1.36
C ILE A 58 -4.43 -14.12 -2.04
N ILE A 59 -3.98 -12.96 -2.52
CA ILE A 59 -2.65 -12.80 -3.15
C ILE A 59 -1.55 -13.31 -2.21
N ARG A 60 -1.60 -12.92 -0.94
CA ARG A 60 -0.61 -13.34 0.06
C ARG A 60 -0.65 -14.83 0.39
N GLN A 61 -1.82 -15.46 0.31
CA GLN A 61 -1.96 -16.88 0.64
C GLN A 61 -1.59 -17.79 -0.52
N GLN A 62 -1.95 -17.39 -1.74
CA GLN A 62 -1.87 -18.26 -2.92
C GLN A 62 -0.66 -17.96 -3.79
N HIS A 63 0.01 -16.81 -3.61
CA HIS A 63 1.08 -16.31 -4.47
C HIS A 63 0.80 -16.59 -5.96
N PRO A 64 -0.38 -16.20 -6.46
CA PRO A 64 -0.82 -16.61 -7.78
C PRO A 64 0.08 -15.98 -8.83
N ASP A 65 0.77 -16.83 -9.57
CA ASP A 65 1.60 -16.48 -10.72
C ASP A 65 1.29 -17.51 -11.82
N PRO A 66 0.76 -17.10 -13.00
CA PRO A 66 0.55 -15.73 -13.48
C PRO A 66 -0.72 -15.04 -12.93
N VAL A 67 -0.92 -13.76 -13.28
CA VAL A 67 -2.11 -12.97 -12.89
C VAL A 67 -3.44 -13.67 -13.24
N ASP A 68 -3.47 -14.48 -14.31
CA ASP A 68 -4.65 -15.29 -14.65
C ASP A 68 -5.03 -16.30 -13.54
N ALA A 69 -4.05 -16.82 -12.80
CA ALA A 69 -4.29 -17.66 -11.65
C ALA A 69 -4.98 -16.89 -10.51
N LEU A 70 -4.67 -15.60 -10.36
CA LEU A 70 -5.34 -14.72 -9.39
C LEU A 70 -6.82 -14.54 -9.79
N VAL A 71 -7.11 -14.25 -11.05
CA VAL A 71 -8.49 -14.10 -11.55
C VAL A 71 -9.31 -15.38 -11.32
N LYS A 72 -8.72 -16.55 -11.58
CA LYS A 72 -9.35 -17.85 -11.29
C LYS A 72 -9.61 -18.06 -9.80
N SER A 73 -8.70 -17.60 -8.94
CA SER A 73 -8.82 -17.77 -7.48
C SER A 73 -9.85 -16.84 -6.83
N VAL A 74 -10.03 -15.64 -7.37
CA VAL A 74 -10.94 -14.62 -6.82
C VAL A 74 -12.36 -14.78 -7.36
N GLY A 75 -12.51 -15.43 -8.53
CA GLY A 75 -13.72 -15.35 -9.34
C GLY A 75 -13.76 -14.00 -10.06
N ASN A 76 -14.09 -13.98 -11.35
CA ASN A 76 -14.00 -12.78 -12.19
C ASN A 76 -14.68 -11.56 -11.52
N PRO A 77 -13.91 -10.53 -11.11
CA PRO A 77 -14.48 -9.35 -10.45
C PRO A 77 -15.22 -8.40 -11.41
N SER A 78 -15.44 -8.80 -12.66
CA SER A 78 -16.20 -8.03 -13.64
C SER A 78 -17.70 -8.33 -13.53
N ARG A 79 -18.38 -7.70 -12.57
CA ARG A 79 -19.82 -7.46 -12.67
C ARG A 79 -20.19 -6.12 -12.05
#